data_AF-A0A7J8VVL8-F1
#
_entry.id   AF-A0A7J8VVL8-F1
#
_cell.length_a   1.000
_cell.length_b   1.000
_cell.length_c   1.000
_cell.angle_alpha   90.00
_cell.angle_beta   90.00
_cell.angle_gamma   90.00
#
_symmetry.space_group_name_H-M   'P 1'
#
loop_
_entity.id
_entity.type
_entity.pdbx_description
1 polymer ?
#
loop_
_entity_poly.entity_id
_entity_poly.type
_entity_poly.pdbx_seq_one_letter_code
_entity_poly.pdbx_strand_id
1 'polypeptide(L)'
;MAEQYMVGVGGVIASLLGFVFLYCNSLIRFRGLKKLNRAASMEFPKKNSVNKTGKSEGVGTADIIIVGAGVAGAALAYSLGKDGRRVRVIERDLNAPNRMAGESLIPGGYLKLIELGLVGKQEKS
;
A
#
# COMPACT_ATOMS: atom_id res chain seq x y z
N MET A 1 -41.20 -13.51 -36.33
CA MET A 1 -39.75 -13.51 -36.65
C MET A 1 -39.06 -12.17 -36.35
N ALA A 2 -39.70 -11.01 -36.53
CA ALA A 2 -39.12 -9.71 -36.21
C ALA A 2 -38.88 -9.49 -34.68
N GLU A 3 -39.81 -9.94 -33.83
CA GLU A 3 -39.72 -9.79 -32.37
C GLU A 3 -38.51 -10.51 -31.75
N GLN A 4 -38.21 -11.73 -32.19
CA GLN A 4 -37.03 -12.47 -31.72
C GLN A 4 -35.72 -11.80 -32.16
N TYR A 5 -35.73 -11.11 -33.31
CA TYR A 5 -34.57 -10.41 -33.83
C TYR A 5 -34.27 -9.13 -33.03
N MET A 6 -35.31 -8.38 -32.64
CA MET A 6 -35.15 -7.20 -31.80
C MET A 6 -34.60 -7.55 -30.40
N VAL A 7 -35.11 -8.60 -29.77
CA VAL A 7 -34.66 -9.03 -28.44
C VAL A 7 -33.22 -9.59 -28.50
N GLY A 8 -32.91 -10.39 -29.51
CA GLY A 8 -31.56 -10.95 -29.70
C GLY A 8 -30.51 -9.87 -29.99
N VAL A 9 -30.81 -8.94 -30.91
CA VAL A 9 -29.90 -7.84 -31.25
C VAL A 9 -29.73 -6.87 -30.08
N GLY A 10 -30.80 -6.56 -29.35
CA GLY A 10 -30.74 -5.75 -28.14
C GLY A 10 -29.86 -6.35 -27.04
N GLY A 11 -29.93 -7.66 -26.83
CA GLY A 11 -29.09 -8.37 -25.87
C GLY A 11 -27.60 -8.33 -26.21
N VAL A 12 -27.25 -8.52 -27.49
CA VAL A 12 -25.85 -8.45 -27.95
C VAL A 12 -25.29 -7.04 -27.78
N ILE A 13 -26.07 -6.01 -28.14
CA ILE A 13 -25.67 -4.61 -27.97
C ILE A 13 -25.49 -4.27 -26.48
N ALA A 14 -26.42 -4.68 -25.62
CA ALA A 14 -26.33 -4.46 -24.17
C ALA A 14 -25.10 -5.16 -23.56
N SER A 15 -24.80 -6.38 -24.00
CA SER A 15 -23.61 -7.12 -23.53
C SER A 15 -22.31 -6.45 -23.98
N LEU A 16 -22.23 -5.98 -25.22
CA LEU A 16 -21.06 -5.27 -25.73
C LEU A 16 -20.85 -3.94 -25.00
N LEU A 17 -21.90 -3.15 -24.82
CA LEU A 17 -21.83 -1.87 -24.09
C LEU A 17 -21.49 -2.09 -22.61
N GLY A 18 -22.08 -3.11 -21.97
CA GLY A 18 -21.76 -3.50 -20.60
C GLY A 18 -20.31 -3.95 -20.44
N PHE A 19 -19.79 -4.75 -21.36
CA PHE A 19 -18.39 -5.19 -21.35
C PHE A 19 -17.42 -4.02 -21.56
N VAL A 20 -17.71 -3.11 -22.49
CA VAL A 20 -16.92 -1.89 -22.70
C VAL A 20 -16.97 -1.00 -21.47
N PHE A 21 -18.13 -0.80 -20.85
CA PHE A 21 -18.27 -0.01 -19.63
C PHE A 21 -17.49 -0.63 -18.46
N LEU A 22 -17.61 -1.94 -18.24
CA LEU A 22 -16.85 -2.65 -17.21
C LEU A 22 -15.34 -2.62 -17.49
N TYR A 23 -14.93 -2.78 -18.75
CA TYR A 23 -13.52 -2.72 -19.15
C TYR A 23 -12.95 -1.32 -18.95
N CYS A 24 -13.65 -0.27 -19.40
CA CYS A 24 -13.28 1.12 -19.19
C CYS A 24 -13.25 1.47 -17.70
N ASN A 25 -14.27 1.08 -16.92
CA ASN A 25 -14.30 1.34 -15.48
C ASN A 25 -13.18 0.58 -14.76
N SER A 26 -12.90 -0.67 -15.13
CA SER A 26 -11.78 -1.45 -14.61
C SER A 26 -10.45 -0.76 -14.93
N LEU A 27 -10.23 -0.33 -16.18
CA LEU A 27 -9.06 0.45 -16.59
C LEU A 27 -8.95 1.79 -15.86
N ILE A 28 -10.05 2.51 -15.66
CA ILE A 28 -10.08 3.76 -14.89
C ILE A 28 -9.75 3.49 -13.43
N ARG A 29 -10.25 2.40 -12.84
CA ARG A 29 -9.92 1.97 -11.46
C ARG A 29 -8.45 1.60 -11.32
N PHE A 30 -7.88 0.88 -12.29
CA PHE A 30 -6.45 0.57 -12.36
C PHE A 30 -5.59 1.82 -12.63
N ARG A 31 -6.06 2.79 -13.42
CA ARG A 31 -5.38 4.09 -13.62
C ARG A 31 -5.47 4.99 -12.39
N GLY A 32 -6.56 4.90 -11.63
CA GLY A 32 -6.75 5.60 -10.35
C GLY A 32 -5.74 5.15 -9.29
N LEU A 33 -5.36 3.88 -9.30
CA LEU A 33 -4.30 3.37 -8.43
C LEU A 33 -2.92 3.94 -8.80
N LYS A 34 -2.69 4.30 -10.08
CA LYS A 34 -1.48 5.04 -10.49
C LYS A 34 -1.50 6.51 -10.04
N LYS A 35 -2.67 7.08 -9.73
CA LYS A 35 -2.82 8.48 -9.27
C LYS A 35 -2.46 8.65 -7.79
N LEU A 36 -2.41 7.59 -7.00
CA LEU A 36 -1.82 7.63 -5.65
C LEU A 36 -0.31 7.91 -5.69
N ASN A 37 0.40 7.52 -6.76
CA ASN A 37 1.83 7.81 -6.90
C ASN A 37 2.14 9.27 -7.26
N ARG A 38 1.15 10.08 -7.69
CA ARG A 38 1.35 11.51 -7.98
C ARG A 38 0.84 12.45 -6.88
N ALA A 39 0.18 11.91 -5.85
CA ALA A 39 -0.22 12.69 -4.67
C ALA A 39 0.85 12.68 -3.56
N ALA A 40 2.01 12.05 -3.78
CA ALA A 40 3.20 12.16 -2.94
C ALA A 40 3.91 13.53 -3.05
N SER A 41 3.29 14.54 -3.67
CA SER A 41 3.69 15.94 -3.58
C SER A 41 2.71 16.70 -2.70
N MET A 42 2.50 16.23 -1.47
CA MET A 42 2.05 17.13 -0.41
C MET A 42 3.30 17.64 0.30
N GLU A 43 3.73 18.85 -0.07
CA GLU A 43 4.70 19.61 0.72
C GLU A 43 4.15 19.70 2.15
N PHE A 44 4.89 19.13 3.09
CA PHE A 44 4.63 19.26 4.51
C PHE A 44 5.94 19.57 5.22
N PRO A 45 5.86 20.37 6.29
CA PRO A 45 6.96 21.22 6.73
C PRO A 45 8.16 20.39 7.17
N LYS A 46 9.29 20.65 6.50
CA LYS A 46 10.61 20.10 6.78
C LYS A 46 11.06 20.59 8.17
N LYS A 47 10.97 19.74 9.19
CA LYS A 47 11.60 20.01 10.49
C LYS A 47 12.51 18.85 10.92
N ASN A 48 13.79 19.19 10.91
CA ASN A 48 15.02 18.41 11.11
C ASN A 48 14.91 17.16 12.00
N SER A 49 15.47 16.05 11.49
CA SER A 49 15.62 14.77 12.17
C SER A 49 16.64 14.87 13.31
N VAL A 50 16.23 14.47 14.52
CA VAL A 50 17.16 14.11 15.60
C VAL A 50 16.96 12.64 15.92
N ASN A 51 18.00 11.88 15.64
CA ASN A 51 18.27 10.54 16.09
C ASN A 51 18.65 10.57 17.58
N LYS A 52 17.79 10.04 18.46
CA LYS A 52 18.21 9.67 19.83
C LYS A 52 17.65 8.33 20.26
N THR A 53 18.58 7.39 20.36
CA THR A 53 18.55 6.17 21.15
C THR A 53 18.27 6.51 22.61
N GLY A 54 17.32 5.78 23.20
CA GLY A 54 17.05 5.60 24.64
C GLY A 54 17.44 6.70 25.63
N LYS A 55 16.47 7.53 26.04
CA LYS A 55 16.07 7.77 27.45
C LYS A 55 14.96 8.82 27.50
N SER A 56 13.93 8.49 28.28
CA SER A 56 13.00 9.34 29.05
C SER A 56 12.88 10.84 28.69
N GLU A 57 11.62 11.29 28.60
CA GLU A 57 11.19 12.69 28.75
C GLU A 57 11.58 13.66 27.62
N GLY A 58 10.98 13.44 26.46
CA GLY A 58 10.73 14.50 25.51
C GLY A 58 9.49 14.11 24.74
N VAL A 59 8.38 14.81 24.93
CA VAL A 59 7.22 14.72 24.03
C VAL A 59 7.64 15.33 22.69
N GLY A 60 8.53 14.62 21.98
CA GLY A 60 8.74 14.84 20.57
C GLY A 60 7.44 14.44 19.92
N THR A 61 6.71 15.43 19.41
CA THR A 61 5.42 15.23 18.77
C THR A 61 5.60 14.27 17.60
N ALA A 62 5.22 13.00 17.82
CA ALA A 62 5.06 12.07 16.72
C ALA A 62 3.87 12.59 15.91
N ASP A 63 4.07 12.79 14.61
CA ASP A 63 2.99 13.21 13.73
C ASP A 63 2.04 12.04 13.49
N ILE A 64 2.57 10.80 13.60
CA ILE A 64 1.86 9.56 13.33
C ILE A 64 2.25 8.52 14.39
N ILE A 65 1.25 7.90 15.03
CA ILE A 65 1.42 6.75 15.91
C ILE A 65 0.83 5.52 15.22
N ILE A 66 1.62 4.48 15.07
CA ILE A 66 1.20 3.18 14.52
C ILE A 66 1.14 2.18 15.68
N VAL A 67 -0.01 1.54 15.86
CA VAL A 67 -0.21 0.48 16.85
C VAL A 67 -0.12 -0.86 16.12
N GLY A 68 0.87 -1.67 16.49
CA GLY A 68 1.29 -2.91 15.85
C GLY A 68 2.51 -2.73 14.94
N ALA A 69 3.60 -3.45 15.22
CA ALA A 69 4.84 -3.53 14.44
C ALA A 69 4.95 -4.84 13.64
N GLY A 70 3.82 -5.50 13.34
CA GLY A 70 3.78 -6.61 12.38
C GLY A 70 4.09 -6.16 10.94
N VAL A 71 4.01 -7.09 9.97
CA VAL A 71 4.38 -6.85 8.55
C VAL A 71 3.83 -5.54 7.98
N ALA A 72 2.52 -5.30 8.15
CA ALA A 72 1.87 -4.09 7.66
C ALA A 72 2.32 -2.83 8.40
N GLY A 73 2.43 -2.90 9.73
CA GLY A 73 2.84 -1.76 10.56
C GLY A 73 4.28 -1.34 10.31
N ALA A 74 5.18 -2.31 10.16
CA ALA A 74 6.59 -2.07 9.81
C ALA A 74 6.73 -1.47 8.40
N ALA A 75 6.02 -2.01 7.40
CA ALA A 75 6.04 -1.49 6.04
C ALA A 75 5.46 -0.07 5.94
N LEU A 76 4.39 0.21 6.68
CA LEU A 76 3.78 1.53 6.78
C LEU A 76 4.73 2.53 7.45
N ALA A 77 5.33 2.15 8.58
CA ALA A 77 6.29 2.98 9.30
C ALA A 77 7.50 3.32 8.43
N TYR A 78 8.01 2.32 7.70
CA TYR A 78 9.11 2.51 6.76
C TYR A 78 8.76 3.51 5.64
N SER A 79 7.59 3.35 5.02
CA SER A 79 7.16 4.22 3.92
C SER A 79 7.00 5.66 4.39
N LEU A 80 6.30 5.86 5.52
CA LEU A 80 6.09 7.19 6.11
C LEU A 80 7.40 7.83 6.60
N GLY A 81 8.32 7.03 7.16
CA GLY A 81 9.65 7.48 7.55
C GLY A 81 10.50 7.92 6.37
N LYS A 82 10.44 7.18 5.25
CA LYS A 82 11.07 7.55 3.97
C LYS A 82 10.51 8.85 3.40
N ASP A 83 9.23 9.10 3.62
CA ASP A 83 8.56 10.37 3.28
C ASP A 83 8.86 11.50 4.30
N GLY A 84 9.75 11.27 5.27
CA GLY A 84 10.22 12.27 6.23
C GLY A 84 9.29 12.52 7.41
N ARG A 85 8.32 11.64 7.68
CA ARG A 85 7.39 11.77 8.82
C ARG A 85 8.03 11.28 10.12
N ARG A 86 7.72 11.94 11.24
CA ARG A 86 8.04 11.43 12.57
C ARG A 86 7.01 10.39 12.98
N VAL A 87 7.37 9.12 12.77
CA VAL A 87 6.50 7.98 13.08
C VAL A 87 6.95 7.34 14.38
N ARG A 88 6.00 7.09 15.29
CA ARG A 88 6.21 6.25 16.46
C ARG A 88 5.42 4.96 16.31
N VAL A 89 6.10 3.83 16.40
CA VAL A 89 5.45 2.51 16.37
C VAL A 89 5.42 1.96 17.78
N ILE A 90 4.28 1.40 18.17
CA ILE A 90 4.09 0.71 19.46
C ILE A 90 3.64 -0.70 19.13
N GLU A 91 4.30 -1.70 19.70
CA GLU A 91 3.93 -3.11 19.58
C GLU A 91 3.85 -3.69 21.00
N ARG A 92 3.01 -4.71 21.18
CA ARG A 92 2.83 -5.38 22.46
C ARG A 92 4.10 -6.08 22.92
N ASP A 93 4.79 -6.74 21.98
CA ASP A 93 6.02 -7.49 22.23
C ASP A 93 6.97 -7.36 21.03
N LEU A 94 8.21 -6.92 21.28
CA LEU A 94 9.25 -6.77 20.26
C LEU A 94 10.06 -8.06 20.05
N ASN A 95 9.80 -9.11 20.84
CA ASN A 95 10.41 -10.41 20.61
C ASN A 95 9.89 -11.05 19.33
N ALA A 96 10.71 -11.93 18.76
CA ALA A 96 10.32 -12.72 17.59
C ALA A 96 9.02 -13.48 17.89
N PRO A 97 7.97 -13.34 17.06
CA PRO A 97 6.70 -14.01 17.32
C PRO A 97 6.88 -15.53 17.24
N ASN A 98 6.46 -16.25 18.29
CA ASN A 98 6.38 -17.71 18.26
C ASN A 98 5.12 -18.18 17.51
N ARG A 99 4.97 -17.76 16.25
CA ARG A 99 3.88 -18.16 15.35
C ARG A 99 4.40 -18.27 13.92
N MET A 100 4.08 -19.38 13.25
CA MET A 100 4.35 -19.57 11.81
C MET A 100 3.20 -18.94 11.02
N ALA A 101 3.23 -17.61 10.84
CA ALA A 101 2.27 -16.88 10.04
C ALA A 101 3.00 -15.88 9.14
N GLY A 102 2.57 -15.75 7.88
CA GLY A 102 3.19 -14.85 6.91
C GLY A 102 4.44 -15.42 6.22
N GLU A 103 4.61 -16.75 6.23
CA GLU A 103 5.72 -17.47 5.58
C GLU A 103 5.61 -17.46 4.05
N SER A 104 4.39 -17.47 3.52
CA SER A 104 4.17 -17.34 2.09
C SER A 104 3.93 -15.88 1.71
N LEU A 105 4.83 -15.38 0.87
CA LEU A 105 4.69 -14.07 0.26
C LEU A 105 4.05 -14.22 -1.12
N ILE A 106 2.83 -13.71 -1.25
CA ILE A 106 2.15 -13.71 -2.54
C ILE A 106 2.89 -12.81 -3.56
N PRO A 107 2.82 -13.10 -4.87
CA PRO A 107 3.59 -12.37 -5.89
C PRO A 107 3.40 -10.85 -5.87
N GLY A 108 2.19 -10.38 -5.60
CA GLY A 108 1.90 -8.94 -5.48
C GLY A 108 2.60 -8.29 -4.27
N GLY A 109 2.71 -9.00 -3.15
CA GLY A 109 3.43 -8.52 -1.97
C GLY A 109 4.93 -8.42 -2.20
N TYR A 110 5.50 -9.39 -2.92
CA TYR A 110 6.91 -9.35 -3.32
C TYR A 110 7.23 -8.16 -4.22
N LEU A 111 6.40 -7.90 -5.23
CA LEU A 111 6.58 -6.74 -6.09
C LEU A 111 6.55 -5.42 -5.30
N LYS A 112 5.66 -5.31 -4.30
CA LYS A 112 5.59 -4.10 -3.46
C LYS A 112 6.83 -3.95 -2.57
N LEU A 113 7.40 -5.04 -2.07
CA LEU A 113 8.67 -5.00 -1.33
C LEU A 113 9.83 -4.54 -2.21
N ILE A 114 9.87 -4.94 -3.48
CA ILE A 114 10.87 -4.44 -4.44
C ILE A 114 10.72 -2.92 -4.62
N GLU A 115 9.49 -2.45 -4.86
CA GLU A 115 9.20 -1.02 -5.03
C GLU A 115 9.60 -0.18 -3.80
N LEU A 116 9.41 -0.73 -2.60
CA LEU A 116 9.83 -0.09 -1.36
C LEU A 116 11.36 -0.18 -1.11
N GLY A 117 12.07 -1.07 -1.80
CA GLY A 117 13.50 -1.32 -1.56
C GLY A 117 13.75 -2.14 -0.29
N LEU A 118 12.77 -2.95 0.12
CA LEU A 118 12.79 -3.77 1.34
C LEU A 118 13.09 -5.25 1.05
N VAL A 119 13.29 -5.63 -0.21
CA VAL A 119 13.86 -6.94 -0.53
C VAL A 119 15.30 -6.95 -0.03
N GLY A 120 15.63 -7.94 0.80
CA GLY A 120 16.97 -8.06 1.37
C GLY A 120 18.04 -8.05 0.27
N LYS A 121 19.15 -7.35 0.51
CA LYS A 121 20.36 -7.59 -0.26
C LYS A 121 20.78 -9.02 0.06
N GLN A 122 20.76 -9.90 -0.94
CA GLN A 122 21.48 -11.16 -0.86
C GLN A 122 22.96 -10.78 -0.73
N GLU A 123 23.50 -10.82 0.48
CA GLU A 123 24.95 -10.80 0.69
C GLU A 123 25.47 -12.05 -0.02
N LYS A 124 26.04 -11.85 -1.22
CA LYS A 124 26.78 -12.89 -1.91
C LYS A 124 28.00 -13.19 -1.04
N SER A 125 27.92 -14.30 -0.30
CA SER A 125 29.09 -14.95 0.27
C SER A 125 29.95 -15.59 -0.83
#